data_AF-A0A7J6U2L2-F1
#
_entry.id   AF-A0A7J6U2L2-F1
#
_cell.length_a   1.000
_cell.length_b   1.000
_cell.length_c   1.000
_cell.angle_alpha   90.00
_cell.angle_beta   90.00
_cell.angle_gamma   90.00
#
_symmetry.space_group_name_H-M   'P 1'
#
loop_
_entity.id
_entity.type
_entity.pdbx_description
1 polymer ?
#
loop_
_entity_poly.entity_id
_entity_poly.type
_entity_poly.pdbx_seq_one_letter_code
_entity_poly.pdbx_strand_id
1 'polypeptide(L)'
;RYMSVRNFSAAYNVACLGVTDDDWRQLALHALKEMVFDVARRAFIRIRDIRYIDLLHRLLLQLTSRNGIAVPDTNMLFLPTYLEDLAKRQWSDEDRALVAAHALAYEGRFNEAAVLFGRAKQYGLATEMFTDLRRWDDAKKWAELQEKAVQNGEIEAPKAKEPGASENREDNANLATGDGKHGTTPQPAPSTTVGLMMKQAQSSEEDGDLRAAADTYLRVGQRERAAGIYMRIGALEPLIDIVRACDKNSERDEEIMLEAAACFIKHDNYMFAKEALTRAEDYESLVRLHVNEHRWEEAFQLARSHPELAEDIFLPWGNWLMSNDRYEEAYEASEKAGRSDLSSEMLRQLMDLSAEQKLFKQAAIYAWKKAKSAALRGDVDGSIQSKVQSDVYLAYSDVVSHIEGPLVLTPLEQTLHACVFITNMASQIGELPLGVKRSNVLFVLAETAMKLQCFKLARGLTHSRVPLSPS
;
A
#
# COMPACT_ATOMS: atom_id res chain seq x y z
N ARG A 1 11.47 10.22 -67.11
CA ARG A 1 11.23 9.35 -68.30
C ARG A 1 12.06 8.05 -68.26
N TYR A 2 13.32 8.06 -67.81
CA TYR A 2 14.10 6.82 -67.66
C TYR A 2 13.68 5.95 -66.46
N MET A 3 13.29 6.57 -65.34
CA MET A 3 12.78 5.86 -64.16
C MET A 3 11.49 5.07 -64.43
N SER A 4 10.57 5.62 -65.23
CA SER A 4 9.32 4.94 -65.63
C SER A 4 9.53 3.79 -66.62
N VAL A 5 10.70 3.74 -67.28
CA VAL A 5 11.07 2.71 -68.27
C VAL A 5 11.95 1.62 -67.60
N ARG A 6 12.17 1.69 -66.28
CA ARG A 6 13.01 0.75 -65.49
C ARG A 6 14.45 0.60 -66.01
N ASN A 7 14.95 1.56 -66.79
CA ASN A 7 16.31 1.55 -67.30
C ASN A 7 17.23 2.37 -66.39
N PHE A 8 17.66 1.75 -65.29
CA PHE A 8 18.44 2.39 -64.23
C PHE A 8 19.91 2.63 -64.59
N SER A 9 20.50 1.79 -65.46
CA SER A 9 21.89 1.97 -65.92
C SER A 9 22.03 3.19 -66.83
N ALA A 10 21.09 3.38 -67.77
CA ALA A 10 21.03 4.59 -68.59
C ALA A 10 20.72 5.83 -67.74
N ALA A 11 19.80 5.71 -66.78
CA ALA A 11 19.48 6.79 -65.86
C ALA A 11 20.70 7.22 -65.02
N TYR A 12 21.52 6.27 -64.55
CA TYR A 12 22.77 6.54 -63.82
C TYR A 12 23.80 7.28 -64.69
N ASN A 13 23.98 6.86 -65.95
CA ASN A 13 24.91 7.51 -66.88
C ASN A 13 24.48 8.95 -67.21
N VAL A 14 23.17 9.18 -67.39
CA VAL A 14 22.64 10.53 -67.59
C VAL A 14 22.76 11.35 -66.31
N ALA A 15 22.52 10.76 -65.14
CA ALA A 15 22.69 11.44 -63.85
C ALA A 15 24.14 11.88 -63.60
N CYS A 16 25.12 11.12 -64.10
CA CYS A 16 26.54 11.48 -64.04
C CYS A 16 26.88 12.80 -64.77
N LEU A 17 26.03 13.27 -65.69
CA LEU A 17 26.24 14.52 -66.44
C LEU A 17 25.96 15.79 -65.60
N GLY A 18 25.41 15.64 -64.39
CA GLY A 18 25.17 16.75 -63.46
C GLY A 18 23.69 16.88 -63.13
N VAL A 19 23.30 16.30 -61.99
CA VAL A 19 21.95 16.35 -61.44
C VAL A 19 22.06 16.60 -59.93
N THR A 20 21.00 17.13 -59.32
CA THR A 20 20.97 17.47 -57.90
C THR A 20 21.10 16.23 -56.99
N ASP A 21 21.54 16.44 -55.76
CA ASP A 21 21.66 15.36 -54.76
C ASP A 21 20.30 14.72 -54.43
N ASP A 22 19.20 15.48 -54.55
CA ASP A 22 17.84 14.97 -54.34
C ASP A 22 17.44 13.99 -55.46
N ASP A 23 17.69 14.36 -56.72
CA ASP A 23 17.45 13.48 -57.86
C ASP A 23 18.32 12.22 -57.81
N TRP A 24 19.56 12.33 -57.32
CA TRP A 24 20.42 11.18 -57.04
C TRP A 24 19.82 10.26 -55.97
N ARG A 25 19.24 10.84 -54.91
CA ARG A 25 18.57 10.08 -53.83
C ARG A 25 17.32 9.39 -54.38
N GLN A 26 16.51 10.07 -55.19
CA GLN A 26 15.35 9.48 -55.84
C GLN A 26 15.74 8.33 -56.78
N LEU A 27 16.78 8.51 -57.60
CA LEU A 27 17.32 7.45 -58.45
C LEU A 27 17.75 6.24 -57.62
N ALA A 28 18.47 6.46 -56.52
CA ALA A 28 18.95 5.40 -55.64
C ALA A 28 17.79 4.64 -54.96
N LEU A 29 16.78 5.36 -54.48
CA LEU A 29 15.59 4.78 -53.83
C LEU A 29 14.72 3.98 -54.81
N HIS A 30 14.50 4.50 -56.00
CA HIS A 30 13.76 3.79 -57.05
C HIS A 30 14.52 2.55 -57.54
N ALA A 31 15.84 2.64 -57.71
CA ALA A 31 16.68 1.48 -58.04
C ALA A 31 16.64 0.43 -56.92
N LEU A 32 16.68 0.85 -55.66
CA LEU A 32 16.58 -0.05 -54.50
C LEU A 32 15.22 -0.77 -54.45
N LYS A 33 14.10 -0.05 -54.65
CA LYS A 33 12.74 -0.63 -54.69
C LYS A 33 12.56 -1.65 -55.81
N GLU A 34 13.26 -1.49 -56.93
CA GLU A 34 13.24 -2.44 -58.06
C GLU A 34 14.36 -3.51 -57.98
N MET A 35 15.02 -3.67 -56.82
CA MET A 35 16.07 -4.67 -56.56
C MET A 35 17.35 -4.51 -57.40
N VAL A 36 17.63 -3.31 -57.91
CA VAL A 36 18.84 -2.97 -58.66
C VAL A 36 19.90 -2.41 -57.70
N PHE A 37 20.53 -3.31 -56.93
CA PHE A 37 21.42 -2.95 -55.82
C PHE A 37 22.74 -2.31 -56.25
N ASP A 38 23.23 -2.61 -57.46
CA ASP A 38 24.47 -2.05 -58.01
C ASP A 38 24.33 -0.54 -58.27
N VAL A 39 23.27 -0.13 -58.97
CA VAL A 39 22.97 1.27 -59.26
C VAL A 39 22.63 2.01 -57.97
N ALA A 40 21.80 1.41 -57.10
CA ALA A 40 21.44 1.99 -55.81
C ALA A 40 22.68 2.26 -54.94
N ARG A 41 23.58 1.27 -54.78
CA ARG A 41 24.80 1.42 -53.99
C ARG A 41 25.74 2.48 -54.56
N ARG A 42 25.96 2.49 -55.88
CA ARG A 42 26.82 3.51 -56.53
C ARG A 42 26.25 4.92 -56.33
N ALA A 43 24.93 5.08 -56.46
CA ALA A 43 24.25 6.34 -56.20
C ALA A 43 24.36 6.77 -54.73
N PHE A 44 24.12 5.88 -53.75
CA PHE A 44 24.26 6.21 -52.33
C PHE A 44 25.71 6.53 -51.91
N ILE A 45 26.71 5.86 -52.49
CA ILE A 45 28.13 6.18 -52.27
C ILE A 45 28.46 7.59 -52.79
N ARG A 46 27.91 7.96 -53.95
CA ARG A 46 28.13 9.29 -54.54
C ARG A 46 27.53 10.40 -53.69
N ILE A 47 26.31 10.20 -53.17
CA ILE A 47 25.64 11.14 -52.24
C ILE A 47 26.30 11.10 -50.85
N ARG A 48 27.10 10.07 -50.55
CA ARG A 48 27.71 9.79 -49.24
C ARG A 48 26.66 9.60 -48.14
N ASP A 49 25.51 9.03 -48.46
CA ASP A 49 24.47 8.73 -47.48
C ASP A 49 24.77 7.40 -46.77
N ILE A 50 25.59 7.48 -45.72
CA ILE A 50 26.11 6.34 -44.96
C ILE A 50 24.96 5.47 -44.42
N ARG A 51 23.82 6.07 -44.06
CA ARG A 51 22.66 5.37 -43.51
C ARG A 51 22.05 4.40 -44.51
N TYR A 52 21.87 4.83 -45.76
CA TYR A 52 21.33 3.97 -46.82
C TYR A 52 22.35 2.94 -47.31
N ILE A 53 23.65 3.25 -47.23
CA ILE A 53 24.71 2.27 -47.54
C ILE A 53 24.69 1.13 -46.51
N ASP A 54 24.58 1.46 -45.22
CA ASP A 54 24.48 0.47 -44.15
C ASP A 54 23.15 -0.30 -44.22
N LEU A 55 22.04 0.38 -44.54
CA LEU A 55 20.76 -0.29 -44.80
C LEU A 55 20.88 -1.32 -45.92
N LEU A 56 21.50 -0.94 -47.05
CA LEU A 56 21.68 -1.82 -48.19
C LEU A 56 22.57 -3.02 -47.81
N HIS A 57 23.59 -2.82 -46.98
CA HIS A 57 24.40 -3.90 -46.43
C HIS A 57 23.55 -4.89 -45.61
N ARG A 58 22.80 -4.39 -44.63
CA ARG A 58 21.94 -5.22 -43.76
C ARG A 58 20.86 -5.95 -44.55
N LEU A 59 20.24 -5.27 -45.50
CA LEU A 59 19.23 -5.85 -46.40
C LEU A 59 19.80 -7.00 -47.23
N LEU A 60 20.97 -6.81 -47.85
CA LEU A 60 21.59 -7.85 -48.66
C LEU A 60 21.92 -9.09 -47.83
N LEU A 61 22.45 -8.92 -46.62
CA LEU A 61 22.72 -10.02 -45.69
C LEU A 61 21.43 -10.76 -45.30
N GLN A 62 20.36 -10.02 -45.01
CA GLN A 62 19.07 -10.60 -44.66
C GLN A 62 18.47 -11.40 -45.82
N LEU A 63 18.53 -10.86 -47.04
CA LEU A 63 18.06 -11.54 -48.25
C LEU A 63 18.89 -12.79 -48.57
N THR A 64 20.23 -12.72 -48.46
CA THR A 64 21.10 -13.87 -48.72
C THR A 64 20.90 -14.97 -47.71
N SER A 65 20.74 -14.62 -46.43
CA SER A 65 20.45 -15.58 -45.37
C SER A 65 19.10 -16.25 -45.55
N ARG A 66 18.06 -15.47 -45.91
CA ARG A 66 16.69 -15.98 -46.08
C ARG A 66 16.57 -16.95 -47.27
N ASN A 67 17.30 -16.69 -48.34
CA ASN A 67 17.28 -17.50 -49.56
C ASN A 67 18.39 -18.57 -49.61
N GLY A 68 19.12 -18.79 -48.51
CA GLY A 68 20.18 -19.80 -48.42
C GLY A 68 21.35 -19.57 -49.41
N ILE A 69 21.58 -18.32 -49.79
CA ILE A 69 22.62 -17.94 -50.75
C ILE A 69 23.94 -17.86 -49.98
N ALA A 70 24.89 -18.72 -50.32
CA ALA A 70 26.24 -18.64 -49.77
C ALA A 70 26.86 -17.28 -50.14
N VAL A 71 27.21 -16.50 -49.12
CA VAL A 71 27.95 -15.26 -49.29
C VAL A 71 29.43 -15.62 -49.26
N PRO A 72 30.17 -15.46 -50.37
CA PRO A 72 31.64 -15.44 -50.29
C PRO A 72 31.97 -14.14 -49.57
N ASP A 73 32.48 -14.18 -48.33
CA ASP A 73 32.92 -13.07 -47.46
C ASP A 73 32.13 -11.73 -47.44
N THR A 74 31.95 -11.12 -46.27
CA THR A 74 31.25 -9.82 -46.13
C THR A 74 31.82 -8.70 -47.01
N ASN A 75 33.13 -8.75 -47.30
CA ASN A 75 33.82 -7.81 -48.18
C ASN A 75 33.52 -8.03 -49.68
N MET A 76 33.13 -9.25 -50.08
CA MET A 76 32.89 -9.64 -51.47
C MET A 76 31.43 -9.46 -51.91
N LEU A 77 30.50 -9.29 -50.95
CA LEU A 77 29.08 -8.96 -51.16
C LEU A 77 28.86 -7.72 -52.04
N PHE A 78 29.88 -6.85 -52.15
CA PHE A 78 29.81 -5.57 -52.82
C PHE A 78 30.58 -5.49 -54.13
N LEU A 79 31.14 -6.60 -54.62
CA LEU A 79 31.71 -6.62 -55.96
C LEU A 79 30.62 -6.31 -56.98
N PRO A 80 30.88 -5.41 -57.95
CA PRO A 80 29.94 -5.12 -59.03
C PRO A 80 29.40 -6.38 -59.72
N THR A 81 30.26 -7.38 -59.93
CA THR A 81 29.92 -8.66 -60.55
C THR A 81 28.87 -9.42 -59.74
N TYR A 82 29.00 -9.47 -58.41
CA TYR A 82 28.07 -10.18 -57.53
C TYR A 82 26.70 -9.48 -57.46
N LEU A 83 26.68 -8.15 -57.38
CA LEU A 83 25.44 -7.37 -57.37
C LEU A 83 24.68 -7.44 -58.71
N GLU A 84 25.41 -7.47 -59.83
CA GLU A 84 24.83 -7.68 -61.16
C GLU A 84 24.20 -9.08 -61.30
N ASP A 85 24.81 -10.11 -60.70
CA ASP A 85 24.27 -11.46 -60.70
C ASP A 85 23.04 -11.61 -59.78
N LEU A 86 23.01 -10.91 -58.65
CA LEU A 86 21.82 -10.81 -57.80
C LEU A 86 20.65 -10.10 -58.49
N ALA A 87 20.93 -9.08 -59.31
CA ALA A 87 19.91 -8.34 -60.05
C ALA A 87 19.23 -9.19 -61.15
N LYS A 88 19.92 -10.20 -61.70
CA LYS A 88 19.37 -11.11 -62.73
C LYS A 88 18.45 -12.18 -62.13
N ARG A 89 18.46 -12.37 -60.81
CA ARG A 89 17.73 -13.43 -60.13
C ARG A 89 16.26 -13.07 -59.97
N GLN A 90 15.38 -14.07 -60.05
CA GLN A 90 13.96 -13.87 -59.81
C GLN A 90 13.67 -13.85 -58.31
N TRP A 91 13.41 -12.66 -57.77
CA TRP A 91 13.05 -12.45 -56.37
C TRP A 91 11.56 -12.67 -56.14
N SER A 92 11.22 -13.32 -55.02
CA SER A 92 9.84 -13.49 -54.56
C SER A 92 9.19 -12.13 -54.29
N ASP A 93 7.86 -12.05 -54.45
CA ASP A 93 7.10 -10.85 -54.12
C ASP A 93 7.26 -10.45 -52.65
N GLU A 94 7.52 -11.41 -51.75
CA GLU A 94 7.84 -11.16 -50.34
C GLU A 94 9.20 -10.47 -50.16
N ASP A 95 10.23 -10.88 -50.91
CA ASP A 95 11.56 -10.27 -50.86
C ASP A 95 11.53 -8.83 -51.38
N ARG A 96 10.77 -8.62 -52.47
CA ARG A 96 10.57 -7.28 -53.03
C ARG A 96 9.81 -6.38 -52.05
N ALA A 97 8.79 -6.92 -51.40
CA ALA A 97 8.05 -6.21 -50.37
C ALA A 97 8.95 -5.85 -49.17
N LEU A 98 9.86 -6.75 -48.75
CA LEU A 98 10.80 -6.51 -47.66
C LEU A 98 11.75 -5.32 -47.96
N VAL A 99 12.38 -5.32 -49.13
CA VAL A 99 13.30 -4.23 -49.53
C VAL A 99 12.56 -2.91 -49.68
N ALA A 100 11.37 -2.94 -50.29
CA ALA A 100 10.53 -1.76 -50.40
C ALA A 100 10.08 -1.24 -49.02
N ALA A 101 9.77 -2.13 -48.06
CA ALA A 101 9.40 -1.76 -46.69
C ALA A 101 10.53 -1.01 -45.97
N HIS A 102 11.74 -1.54 -46.02
CA HIS A 102 12.91 -0.89 -45.42
C HIS A 102 13.24 0.45 -46.09
N ALA A 103 13.10 0.56 -47.42
CA ALA A 103 13.26 1.83 -48.11
C ALA A 103 12.22 2.88 -47.66
N LEU A 104 10.94 2.49 -47.54
CA LEU A 104 9.87 3.37 -47.06
C LEU A 104 10.05 3.76 -45.58
N ALA A 105 10.55 2.86 -44.73
CA ALA A 105 10.84 3.17 -43.33
C ALA A 105 11.89 4.27 -43.20
N TYR A 106 12.96 4.22 -44.01
CA TYR A 106 13.98 5.28 -44.01
C TYR A 106 13.49 6.59 -44.68
N GLU A 107 12.55 6.51 -45.62
CA GLU A 107 11.83 7.70 -46.14
C GLU A 107 10.87 8.33 -45.11
N GLY A 108 10.61 7.67 -43.96
CA GLY A 108 9.68 8.14 -42.92
C GLY A 108 8.22 7.74 -43.14
N ARG A 109 7.92 6.94 -44.18
CA ARG A 109 6.56 6.45 -44.48
C ARG A 109 6.26 5.15 -43.73
N PHE A 110 6.22 5.24 -42.41
CA PHE A 110 6.14 4.07 -41.51
C PHE A 110 4.87 3.22 -41.68
N ASN A 111 3.72 3.84 -41.93
CA ASN A 111 2.46 3.11 -42.08
C ASN A 111 2.48 2.20 -43.32
N GLU A 112 2.99 2.71 -44.43
CA GLU A 112 3.11 1.94 -45.67
C GLU A 112 4.22 0.90 -45.58
N ALA A 113 5.34 1.25 -44.93
CA ALA A 113 6.39 0.30 -44.62
C ALA A 113 5.86 -0.89 -43.82
N ALA A 114 5.03 -0.65 -42.81
CA ALA A 114 4.40 -1.71 -42.01
C ALA A 114 3.50 -2.64 -42.82
N VAL A 115 2.69 -2.08 -43.74
CA VAL A 115 1.88 -2.89 -44.66
C VAL A 115 2.75 -3.78 -45.54
N LEU A 116 3.87 -3.24 -46.04
CA LEU A 116 4.82 -4.03 -46.83
C LEU A 116 5.55 -5.08 -45.98
N PHE A 117 5.90 -4.80 -44.72
CA PHE A 117 6.45 -5.78 -43.79
C PHE A 117 5.44 -6.92 -43.52
N GLY A 118 4.16 -6.60 -43.39
CA GLY A 118 3.09 -7.58 -43.30
C GLY A 118 2.99 -8.46 -44.55
N ARG A 119 3.10 -7.88 -45.76
CA ARG A 119 3.17 -8.64 -47.02
C ARG A 119 4.41 -9.52 -47.13
N ALA A 120 5.54 -9.07 -46.58
CA ALA A 120 6.77 -9.84 -46.47
C ALA A 120 6.74 -10.88 -45.33
N LYS A 121 5.62 -10.96 -44.58
CA LYS A 121 5.41 -11.85 -43.43
C LYS A 121 6.39 -11.62 -42.28
N GLN A 122 7.00 -10.44 -42.24
CA GLN A 122 7.96 -10.02 -41.22
C GLN A 122 7.26 -9.08 -40.23
N TYR A 123 6.28 -9.61 -39.50
CA TYR A 123 5.52 -8.83 -38.52
C TYR A 123 6.41 -8.31 -37.38
N GLY A 124 7.44 -9.08 -36.97
CA GLY A 124 8.39 -8.68 -35.93
C GLY A 124 9.17 -7.40 -36.27
N LEU A 125 9.55 -7.19 -37.52
CA LEU A 125 10.22 -5.95 -37.93
C LEU A 125 9.28 -4.75 -37.91
N ALA A 126 8.00 -4.96 -38.21
CA ALA A 126 6.99 -3.91 -38.10
C ALA A 126 6.71 -3.54 -36.64
N THR A 127 6.67 -4.53 -35.73
CA THR A 127 6.50 -4.28 -34.30
C THR A 127 7.70 -3.54 -33.73
N GLU A 128 8.92 -4.00 -34.01
CA GLU A 128 10.17 -3.33 -33.61
C GLU A 128 10.21 -1.88 -34.10
N MET A 129 9.92 -1.65 -35.38
CA MET A 129 9.87 -0.30 -35.95
C MET A 129 8.89 0.61 -35.18
N PHE A 130 7.68 0.14 -34.87
CA PHE A 130 6.73 0.96 -34.12
C PHE A 130 7.08 1.10 -32.64
N THR A 131 7.77 0.12 -32.03
CA THR A 131 8.29 0.27 -30.67
C THR A 131 9.39 1.33 -30.61
N ASP A 132 10.29 1.37 -31.60
CA ASP A 132 11.36 2.38 -31.67
C ASP A 132 10.79 3.79 -31.88
N LEU A 133 9.67 3.90 -32.61
CA LEU A 133 8.93 5.16 -32.80
C LEU A 133 8.00 5.52 -31.64
N ARG A 134 7.96 4.71 -30.57
CA ARG A 134 7.01 4.84 -29.43
C ARG A 134 5.53 4.89 -29.83
N ARG A 135 5.18 4.29 -30.98
CA ARG A 135 3.80 4.14 -31.45
C ARG A 135 3.20 2.83 -30.94
N TRP A 136 2.94 2.78 -29.63
CA TRP A 136 2.57 1.55 -28.90
C TRP A 136 1.30 0.88 -29.40
N ASP A 137 0.28 1.65 -29.78
CA ASP A 137 -1.00 1.09 -30.25
C ASP A 137 -0.86 0.35 -31.58
N ASP A 138 -0.06 0.89 -32.50
CA ASP A 138 0.21 0.22 -33.77
C ASP A 138 1.14 -0.97 -33.57
N ALA A 139 2.14 -0.84 -32.70
CA ALA A 139 3.03 -1.94 -32.36
C ALA A 139 2.25 -3.14 -31.75
N LYS A 140 1.24 -2.89 -30.90
CA LYS A 140 0.34 -3.93 -30.37
C LYS A 140 -0.46 -4.63 -31.46
N LYS A 141 -1.09 -3.89 -32.37
CA LYS A 141 -1.84 -4.47 -33.50
C LYS A 141 -0.99 -5.42 -34.33
N TRP A 142 0.25 -5.01 -34.62
CA TRP A 142 1.18 -5.84 -35.39
C TRP A 142 1.72 -7.04 -34.60
N ALA A 143 1.88 -6.92 -33.28
CA ALA A 143 2.29 -8.03 -32.41
C ALA A 143 1.19 -9.10 -32.31
N GLU A 144 -0.07 -8.69 -32.19
CA GLU A 144 -1.20 -9.62 -32.23
C GLU A 144 -1.32 -10.33 -33.58
N LEU A 145 -1.05 -9.62 -34.69
CA LEU A 145 -1.00 -10.22 -36.02
C LEU A 145 0.15 -11.22 -36.16
N GLN A 146 1.32 -10.92 -35.58
CA GLN A 146 2.45 -11.84 -35.53
C GLN A 146 2.07 -13.14 -34.81
N GLU A 147 1.41 -13.03 -33.67
CA GLU A 147 1.01 -14.18 -32.87
C GLU A 147 -0.06 -15.01 -33.56
N LYS A 148 -1.05 -14.37 -34.20
CA LYS A 148 -2.06 -15.07 -35.03
C LYS A 148 -1.40 -15.80 -36.20
N ALA A 149 -0.41 -15.19 -36.85
CA ALA A 149 0.33 -15.84 -37.93
C ALA A 149 1.16 -17.03 -37.43
N VAL A 150 1.72 -16.96 -36.22
CA VAL A 150 2.45 -18.07 -35.58
C VAL A 150 1.49 -19.21 -35.17
N GLN A 151 0.31 -18.89 -34.64
CA GLN A 151 -0.68 -19.86 -34.18
C GLN A 151 -1.41 -20.58 -35.32
N ASN A 152 -1.76 -19.86 -36.39
CA ASN A 152 -2.57 -20.42 -37.47
C ASN A 152 -1.76 -21.23 -38.48
N GLY A 153 -0.43 -21.22 -38.42
CA GLY A 153 0.43 -21.87 -39.42
C GLY A 153 0.24 -21.34 -40.85
N GLU A 154 -0.56 -20.29 -41.04
CA GLU A 154 -0.97 -19.76 -42.34
C GLU A 154 -1.03 -18.23 -42.28
N ILE A 155 -0.35 -17.64 -43.25
CA ILE A 155 -0.16 -16.21 -43.38
C ILE A 155 -1.24 -15.63 -44.28
N GLU A 156 -2.19 -14.89 -43.71
CA GLU A 156 -2.95 -13.89 -44.47
C GLU A 156 -2.91 -12.54 -43.77
N ALA A 157 -2.29 -11.57 -44.43
CA ALA A 157 -2.28 -10.17 -44.02
C ALA A 157 -3.66 -9.52 -44.30
N PRO A 158 -4.16 -8.63 -43.42
CA PRO A 158 -5.41 -7.94 -43.66
C PRO A 158 -5.30 -6.98 -44.84
N LYS A 159 -6.23 -7.07 -45.81
CA LYS A 159 -6.36 -6.10 -46.90
C LYS A 159 -6.88 -4.76 -46.34
N ALA A 160 -6.18 -3.68 -46.68
CA ALA A 160 -6.61 -2.31 -46.39
C ALA A 160 -8.00 -2.02 -46.99
N LYS A 161 -8.90 -1.44 -46.19
CA LYS A 161 -10.20 -0.92 -46.64
C LYS A 161 -10.05 0.51 -47.13
N GLU A 162 -10.61 0.82 -48.29
CA GLU A 162 -11.14 2.13 -48.69
C GLU A 162 -12.37 1.94 -49.63
N PRO A 163 -13.23 2.96 -49.84
CA PRO A 163 -14.68 2.84 -49.56
C PRO A 163 -15.60 2.67 -50.78
N GLY A 164 -16.78 2.11 -50.51
CA GLY A 164 -18.02 2.38 -51.26
C GLY A 164 -18.43 1.35 -52.32
N ALA A 165 -19.49 0.58 -52.03
CA ALA A 165 -20.70 0.41 -52.86
C ALA A 165 -21.50 -0.82 -52.39
N SER A 166 -22.81 -0.63 -52.36
CA SER A 166 -23.89 -1.52 -51.94
C SER A 166 -23.90 -2.89 -52.62
N GLU A 167 -24.36 -3.92 -51.90
CA GLU A 167 -25.46 -4.76 -52.37
C GLU A 167 -26.12 -5.55 -51.23
N ASN A 168 -27.45 -5.55 -51.26
CA ASN A 168 -28.35 -6.14 -50.28
C ASN A 168 -28.41 -7.67 -50.44
N ARG A 169 -28.54 -8.38 -49.31
CA ARG A 169 -29.41 -9.57 -49.24
C ARG A 169 -29.85 -9.79 -47.80
N GLU A 170 -31.12 -9.49 -47.57
CA GLU A 170 -31.90 -9.96 -46.43
C GLU A 170 -32.02 -11.49 -46.51
N ASP A 171 -31.95 -12.17 -45.37
CA ASP A 171 -32.95 -13.14 -44.96
C ASP A 171 -32.80 -13.46 -43.46
N ASN A 172 -33.93 -13.32 -42.77
CA ASN A 172 -34.16 -13.42 -41.33
C ASN A 172 -34.03 -14.86 -40.78
N ALA A 173 -33.67 -15.01 -39.50
CA ALA A 173 -34.64 -15.32 -38.43
C ALA A 173 -34.03 -15.88 -37.11
N ASN A 174 -34.48 -15.25 -36.01
CA ASN A 174 -34.73 -15.73 -34.64
C ASN A 174 -33.54 -16.07 -33.71
N LEU A 175 -33.26 -15.27 -32.67
CA LEU A 175 -34.00 -14.99 -31.41
C LEU A 175 -33.78 -16.08 -30.33
N ALA A 176 -32.89 -15.80 -29.38
CA ALA A 176 -32.98 -16.30 -28.01
C ALA A 176 -32.28 -15.32 -27.05
N THR A 177 -33.07 -14.76 -26.16
CA THR A 177 -32.74 -13.94 -24.99
C THR A 177 -31.97 -14.73 -23.94
N GLY A 178 -31.01 -14.09 -23.25
CA GLY A 178 -30.37 -14.63 -22.06
C GLY A 178 -29.44 -13.61 -21.41
N ASP A 179 -29.93 -12.95 -20.36
CA ASP A 179 -29.14 -12.12 -19.44
C ASP A 179 -28.02 -12.92 -18.76
N GLY A 180 -26.87 -12.29 -18.56
CA GLY A 180 -25.77 -12.87 -17.81
C GLY A 180 -24.53 -11.99 -17.78
N LYS A 181 -24.46 -11.09 -16.80
CA LYS A 181 -23.24 -10.39 -16.41
C LYS A 181 -22.12 -11.41 -16.15
N HIS A 182 -21.05 -11.36 -16.95
CA HIS A 182 -19.76 -11.94 -16.59
C HIS A 182 -18.69 -10.87 -16.74
N GLY A 183 -18.19 -10.42 -15.58
CA GLY A 183 -16.95 -9.68 -15.49
C GLY A 183 -15.85 -10.56 -16.08
N THR A 184 -15.35 -10.13 -17.22
CA THR A 184 -14.20 -10.73 -17.87
C THR A 184 -12.97 -10.26 -17.10
N THR A 185 -12.45 -11.14 -16.25
CA THR A 185 -11.06 -11.06 -15.81
C THR A 185 -10.18 -11.03 -17.06
N PRO A 186 -9.20 -10.11 -17.18
CA PRO A 186 -8.31 -10.11 -18.33
C PRO A 186 -7.45 -11.37 -18.25
N GLN A 187 -7.57 -12.24 -19.25
CA GLN A 187 -6.64 -13.34 -19.44
C GLN A 187 -5.21 -12.77 -19.60
N PRO A 188 -4.17 -13.43 -19.06
CA PRO A 188 -2.80 -12.98 -19.24
C PRO A 188 -2.47 -13.00 -20.73
N ALA A 189 -2.13 -11.82 -21.26
CA ALA A 189 -1.83 -11.63 -22.66
C ALA A 189 -0.62 -12.48 -23.09
N PRO A 190 -0.57 -12.93 -24.37
CA PRO A 190 0.50 -13.78 -24.92
C PRO A 190 1.89 -13.13 -24.82
N SER A 191 2.94 -13.95 -24.71
CA SER A 191 4.29 -13.60 -24.25
C SER A 191 4.99 -12.46 -24.99
N THR A 192 4.67 -12.21 -26.27
CA THR A 192 5.28 -11.12 -27.06
C THR A 192 4.68 -9.77 -26.68
N THR A 193 3.37 -9.73 -26.46
CA THR A 193 2.66 -8.50 -26.04
C THR A 193 3.07 -8.06 -24.64
N VAL A 194 3.39 -8.98 -23.73
CA VAL A 194 3.87 -8.69 -22.37
C VAL A 194 5.21 -7.95 -22.42
N GLY A 195 6.16 -8.43 -23.23
CA GLY A 195 7.45 -7.76 -23.41
C GLY A 195 7.32 -6.36 -24.01
N LEU A 196 6.36 -6.16 -24.92
CA LEU A 196 6.08 -4.86 -25.50
C LEU A 196 5.42 -3.89 -24.50
N MET A 197 4.47 -4.37 -23.70
CA MET A 197 3.85 -3.57 -22.64
C MET A 197 4.87 -3.18 -21.56
N MET A 198 5.87 -4.03 -21.29
CA MET A 198 6.98 -3.69 -20.40
C MET A 198 7.81 -2.51 -20.93
N LYS A 199 8.18 -2.53 -22.21
CA LYS A 199 8.89 -1.40 -22.85
C LYS A 199 8.04 -0.14 -22.89
N GLN A 200 6.72 -0.29 -23.11
CA GLN A 200 5.78 0.82 -23.04
C GLN A 200 5.78 1.46 -21.65
N ALA A 201 5.71 0.65 -20.59
CA ALA A 201 5.70 1.11 -19.21
C ALA A 201 7.00 1.84 -18.82
N GLN A 202 8.15 1.33 -19.26
CA GLN A 202 9.45 1.99 -19.05
C GLN A 202 9.52 3.33 -19.76
N SER A 203 9.04 3.41 -21.00
CA SER A 203 9.00 4.66 -21.76
C SER A 203 8.09 5.70 -21.11
N SER A 204 6.91 5.32 -20.62
CA SER A 204 6.01 6.27 -19.96
C SER A 204 6.54 6.73 -18.60
N GLU A 205 7.32 5.89 -17.91
CA GLU A 205 8.05 6.28 -16.70
C GLU A 205 9.15 7.31 -17.00
N GLU A 206 9.90 7.14 -18.09
CA GLU A 206 10.88 8.11 -18.58
C GLU A 206 10.23 9.45 -19.00
N ASP A 207 9.06 9.38 -19.63
CA ASP A 207 8.30 10.56 -20.08
C ASP A 207 7.65 11.33 -18.90
N GLY A 208 7.60 10.72 -17.71
CA GLY A 208 7.02 11.30 -16.50
C GLY A 208 5.52 11.04 -16.33
N ASP A 209 4.89 10.30 -17.25
CA ASP A 209 3.50 9.86 -17.17
C ASP A 209 3.34 8.65 -16.24
N LEU A 210 3.64 8.88 -14.95
CA LEU A 210 3.73 7.85 -13.93
C LEU A 210 2.43 7.04 -13.76
N ARG A 211 1.26 7.68 -13.91
CA ARG A 211 -0.03 6.98 -13.76
C ARG A 211 -0.24 5.95 -14.87
N ALA A 212 0.01 6.34 -16.12
CA ALA A 212 -0.12 5.45 -17.27
C ALA A 212 0.92 4.32 -17.19
N ALA A 213 2.15 4.63 -16.74
CA ALA A 213 3.19 3.62 -16.48
C ALA A 213 2.71 2.58 -15.45
N ALA A 214 2.18 3.02 -14.31
CA ALA A 214 1.68 2.12 -13.26
C ALA A 214 0.52 1.24 -13.74
N ASP A 215 -0.44 1.79 -14.50
CA ASP A 215 -1.53 1.04 -15.11
C ASP A 215 -1.01 -0.07 -16.05
N THR A 216 0.02 0.25 -16.85
CA THR A 216 0.66 -0.74 -17.73
C THR A 216 1.44 -1.80 -16.96
N TYR A 217 2.18 -1.43 -15.91
CA TYR A 217 2.89 -2.39 -15.05
C TYR A 217 1.93 -3.35 -14.35
N LEU A 218 0.77 -2.84 -13.89
CA LEU A 218 -0.30 -3.66 -13.30
C LEU A 218 -0.81 -4.72 -14.29
N ARG A 219 -1.05 -4.33 -15.55
CA ARG A 219 -1.51 -5.26 -16.62
C ARG A 219 -0.48 -6.33 -16.95
N VAL A 220 0.81 -5.99 -16.87
CA VAL A 220 1.94 -6.93 -17.06
C VAL A 220 2.08 -7.88 -15.86
N GLY A 221 1.49 -7.56 -14.71
CA GLY A 221 1.58 -8.34 -13.48
C GLY A 221 2.73 -7.92 -12.55
N GLN A 222 3.42 -6.81 -12.85
CA GLN A 222 4.48 -6.26 -12.00
C GLN A 222 3.88 -5.36 -10.91
N ARG A 223 3.30 -5.99 -9.89
CA ARG A 223 2.61 -5.31 -8.79
C ARG A 223 3.55 -4.45 -7.95
N GLU A 224 4.76 -4.92 -7.65
CA GLU A 224 5.78 -4.20 -6.86
C GLU A 224 6.07 -2.81 -7.44
N ARG A 225 6.40 -2.75 -8.74
CA ARG A 225 6.71 -1.48 -9.42
C ARG A 225 5.47 -0.59 -9.54
N ALA A 226 4.32 -1.17 -9.88
CA ALA A 226 3.06 -0.43 -9.98
C ALA A 226 2.68 0.20 -8.62
N ALA A 227 2.75 -0.57 -7.53
CA ALA A 227 2.47 -0.10 -6.18
C ALA A 227 3.42 1.03 -5.78
N GLY A 228 4.73 0.86 -6.01
CA GLY A 228 5.74 1.89 -5.74
C GLY A 228 5.45 3.21 -6.46
N ILE A 229 5.02 3.15 -7.73
CA ILE A 229 4.64 4.35 -8.48
C ILE A 229 3.34 4.96 -7.93
N TYR A 230 2.31 4.14 -7.63
CA TYR A 230 1.06 4.65 -7.06
C TYR A 230 1.24 5.30 -5.69
N MET A 231 2.13 4.77 -4.85
CA MET A 231 2.49 5.37 -3.56
C MET A 231 3.15 6.73 -3.73
N ARG A 232 4.01 6.90 -4.74
CA ARG A 232 4.64 8.20 -5.06
C ARG A 232 3.63 9.22 -5.58
N ILE A 233 2.65 8.79 -6.37
CA ILE A 233 1.59 9.66 -6.89
C ILE A 233 0.55 10.01 -5.81
N GLY A 234 0.35 9.13 -4.82
CA GLY A 234 -0.76 9.21 -3.86
C GLY A 234 -2.09 8.74 -4.46
N ALA A 235 -2.06 7.89 -5.48
CA ALA A 235 -3.28 7.35 -6.09
C ALA A 235 -3.81 6.16 -5.27
N LEU A 236 -4.83 6.42 -4.44
CA LEU A 236 -5.30 5.46 -3.45
C LEU A 236 -6.20 4.35 -4.01
N GLU A 237 -7.05 4.66 -5.00
CA GLU A 237 -8.00 3.69 -5.56
C GLU A 237 -7.29 2.51 -6.27
N PRO A 238 -6.32 2.74 -7.18
CA PRO A 238 -5.60 1.62 -7.79
C PRO A 238 -4.74 0.86 -6.79
N LEU A 239 -4.28 1.53 -5.73
CA LEU A 239 -3.45 0.93 -4.69
C LEU A 239 -4.25 -0.06 -3.83
N ILE A 240 -5.51 0.27 -3.47
CA ILE A 240 -6.34 -0.67 -2.70
C ILE A 240 -6.71 -1.90 -3.53
N ASP A 241 -6.91 -1.74 -4.84
CA ASP A 241 -7.15 -2.87 -5.73
C ASP A 241 -5.92 -3.80 -5.82
N ILE A 242 -4.70 -3.26 -5.77
CA ILE A 242 -3.47 -4.05 -5.65
C ILE A 242 -3.45 -4.81 -4.32
N VAL A 243 -3.69 -4.13 -3.19
CA VAL A 243 -3.72 -4.74 -1.84
C VAL A 243 -4.75 -5.88 -1.75
N ARG A 244 -5.90 -5.73 -2.41
CA ARG A 244 -6.93 -6.79 -2.48
C ARG A 244 -6.50 -7.98 -3.34
N ALA A 245 -5.71 -7.73 -4.38
CA ALA A 245 -5.19 -8.74 -5.30
C ALA A 245 -3.91 -9.45 -4.78
N CYS A 246 -3.25 -8.90 -3.77
CA CYS A 246 -2.10 -9.48 -3.09
C CYS A 246 -2.48 -10.75 -2.32
N ASP A 247 -1.60 -11.75 -2.35
CA ASP A 247 -1.79 -13.02 -1.64
C ASP A 247 -1.34 -12.89 -0.18
N LYS A 248 -2.13 -13.43 0.75
CA LYS A 248 -1.85 -13.34 2.19
C LYS A 248 -0.58 -14.09 2.64
N ASN A 249 -0.16 -15.10 1.88
CA ASN A 249 0.94 -16.00 2.27
C ASN A 249 2.29 -15.63 1.64
N SER A 250 2.35 -14.54 0.87
CA SER A 250 3.55 -14.12 0.15
C SER A 250 4.21 -12.97 0.90
N GLU A 251 5.43 -13.19 1.42
CA GLU A 251 6.21 -12.17 2.16
C GLU A 251 6.38 -10.87 1.36
N ARG A 252 6.53 -10.97 0.03
CA ARG A 252 6.65 -9.79 -0.86
C ARG A 252 5.35 -9.00 -0.95
N ASP A 253 4.22 -9.70 -0.96
CA ASP A 253 2.91 -9.04 -0.98
C ASP A 253 2.58 -8.41 0.38
N GLU A 254 3.06 -9.00 1.48
CA GLU A 254 2.97 -8.44 2.83
C GLU A 254 3.70 -7.09 2.91
N GLU A 255 4.94 -7.00 2.41
CA GLU A 255 5.70 -5.75 2.36
C GLU A 255 4.96 -4.65 1.58
N ILE A 256 4.39 -4.98 0.41
CA ILE A 256 3.57 -4.06 -0.38
C ILE A 256 2.35 -3.57 0.41
N MET A 257 1.68 -4.45 1.15
CA MET A 257 0.51 -4.10 1.96
C MET A 257 0.88 -3.16 3.11
N LEU A 258 2.03 -3.36 3.77
CA LEU A 258 2.52 -2.49 4.82
C LEU A 258 2.93 -1.10 4.30
N GLU A 259 3.65 -1.04 3.18
CA GLU A 259 3.99 0.23 2.54
C GLU A 259 2.75 0.99 2.08
N ALA A 260 1.77 0.28 1.51
CA ALA A 260 0.48 0.84 1.12
C ALA A 260 -0.30 1.37 2.34
N ALA A 261 -0.31 0.63 3.45
CA ALA A 261 -0.93 1.06 4.70
C ALA A 261 -0.29 2.36 5.21
N ALA A 262 1.05 2.46 5.23
CA ALA A 262 1.74 3.67 5.62
C ALA A 262 1.39 4.87 4.70
N CYS A 263 1.18 4.60 3.40
CA CYS A 263 0.69 5.61 2.47
C CYS A 263 -0.76 6.04 2.79
N PHE A 264 -1.67 5.11 3.08
CA PHE A 264 -3.05 5.43 3.45
C PHE A 264 -3.15 6.25 4.73
N ILE A 265 -2.30 5.95 5.73
CA ILE A 265 -2.21 6.71 6.98
C ILE A 265 -1.76 8.15 6.71
N LYS A 266 -0.77 8.37 5.84
CA LYS A 266 -0.33 9.73 5.46
C LYS A 266 -1.41 10.55 4.75
N HIS A 267 -2.38 9.90 4.14
CA HIS A 267 -3.50 10.54 3.43
C HIS A 267 -4.81 10.52 4.25
N ASP A 268 -4.75 10.25 5.55
CA ASP A 268 -5.90 10.20 6.48
C ASP A 268 -7.05 9.26 6.04
N ASN A 269 -6.74 8.23 5.25
CA ASN A 269 -7.73 7.28 4.75
C ASN A 269 -7.79 6.02 5.62
N TYR A 270 -8.51 6.15 6.74
CA TYR A 270 -8.65 5.09 7.74
C TYR A 270 -9.14 3.74 7.19
N MET A 271 -10.17 3.73 6.36
CA MET A 271 -10.82 2.49 5.91
C MET A 271 -9.86 1.63 5.07
N PHE A 272 -9.08 2.26 4.19
CA PHE A 272 -8.08 1.57 3.37
C PHE A 272 -6.87 1.12 4.20
N ALA A 273 -6.41 1.95 5.13
CA ALA A 273 -5.35 1.58 6.07
C ALA A 273 -5.73 0.36 6.91
N LYS A 274 -6.95 0.34 7.46
CA LYS A 274 -7.49 -0.80 8.21
C LYS A 274 -7.53 -2.06 7.35
N GLU A 275 -8.08 -1.97 6.13
CA GLU A 275 -8.17 -3.12 5.23
C GLU A 275 -6.78 -3.69 4.90
N ALA A 276 -5.81 -2.83 4.57
CA ALA A 276 -4.45 -3.23 4.26
C ALA A 276 -3.75 -3.92 5.45
N LEU A 277 -3.83 -3.34 6.65
CA LEU A 277 -3.19 -3.90 7.85
C LEU A 277 -3.84 -5.22 8.29
N THR A 278 -5.17 -5.33 8.21
CA THR A 278 -5.85 -6.60 8.54
C THR A 278 -5.50 -7.73 7.57
N ARG A 279 -5.14 -7.40 6.33
CA ARG A 279 -4.69 -8.39 5.33
C ARG A 279 -3.22 -8.76 5.50
N ALA A 280 -2.39 -7.81 5.91
CA ALA A 280 -0.98 -8.03 6.23
C ALA A 280 -0.79 -8.75 7.60
N GLU A 281 -1.86 -8.91 8.39
CA GLU A 281 -1.81 -9.50 9.74
C GLU A 281 -0.90 -8.74 10.74
N ASP A 282 -0.54 -7.49 10.43
CA ASP A 282 0.17 -6.60 11.35
C ASP A 282 -0.83 -5.93 12.31
N TYR A 283 -1.08 -6.62 13.41
CA TYR A 283 -1.98 -6.15 14.45
C TYR A 283 -1.39 -5.01 15.30
N GLU A 284 -0.06 -4.89 15.42
CA GLU A 284 0.56 -3.80 16.20
C GLU A 284 0.32 -2.44 15.53
N SER A 285 0.61 -2.35 14.22
CA SER A 285 0.36 -1.12 13.46
C SER A 285 -1.13 -0.81 13.38
N LEU A 286 -1.98 -1.84 13.32
CA LEU A 286 -3.43 -1.69 13.35
C LEU A 286 -3.92 -1.11 14.69
N VAL A 287 -3.38 -1.58 15.81
CA VAL A 287 -3.66 -1.01 17.14
C VAL A 287 -3.24 0.45 17.19
N ARG A 288 -2.02 0.78 16.74
CA ARG A 288 -1.55 2.18 16.69
C ARG A 288 -2.48 3.06 15.86
N LEU A 289 -2.98 2.55 14.72
CA LEU A 289 -3.97 3.25 13.89
C LEU A 289 -5.27 3.52 14.66
N HIS A 290 -5.84 2.51 15.32
CA HIS A 290 -7.08 2.68 16.09
C HIS A 290 -6.92 3.64 17.27
N VAL A 291 -5.77 3.60 17.95
CA VAL A 291 -5.46 4.48 19.08
C VAL A 291 -5.37 5.94 18.62
N ASN A 292 -4.69 6.19 17.50
CA ASN A 292 -4.54 7.53 16.92
C ASN A 292 -5.90 8.13 16.51
N GLU A 293 -6.77 7.32 15.94
CA GLU A 293 -8.13 7.72 15.52
C GLU A 293 -9.19 7.63 16.65
N HIS A 294 -8.76 7.31 17.88
CA HIS A 294 -9.61 7.13 19.07
C HIS A 294 -10.77 6.12 18.88
N ARG A 295 -10.59 5.12 18.02
CA ARG A 295 -11.60 4.06 17.77
C ARG A 295 -11.43 2.89 18.72
N TRP A 296 -11.67 3.16 20.00
CA TRP A 296 -11.45 2.21 21.09
C TRP A 296 -12.29 0.92 20.97
N GLU A 297 -13.51 0.99 20.43
CA GLU A 297 -14.38 -0.18 20.27
C GLU A 297 -13.76 -1.26 19.38
N GLU A 298 -13.18 -0.86 18.25
CA GLU A 298 -12.50 -1.76 17.31
C GLU A 298 -11.20 -2.29 17.94
N ALA A 299 -10.45 -1.45 18.66
CA ALA A 299 -9.27 -1.86 19.39
C ALA A 299 -9.60 -2.91 20.48
N PHE A 300 -10.70 -2.77 21.22
CA PHE A 300 -11.09 -3.76 22.22
C PHE A 300 -11.53 -5.09 21.61
N GLN A 301 -12.07 -5.10 20.39
CA GLN A 301 -12.34 -6.34 19.67
C GLN A 301 -11.03 -7.07 19.35
N LEU A 302 -10.00 -6.33 18.92
CA LEU A 302 -8.65 -6.88 18.68
C LEU A 302 -8.00 -7.38 19.97
N ALA A 303 -8.14 -6.67 21.09
CA ALA A 303 -7.62 -7.13 22.38
C ALA A 303 -8.26 -8.46 22.84
N ARG A 304 -9.53 -8.70 22.48
CA ARG A 304 -10.21 -9.96 22.79
C ARG A 304 -9.73 -11.12 21.94
N SER A 305 -9.37 -10.87 20.68
CA SER A 305 -8.79 -11.91 19.81
C SER A 305 -7.30 -12.12 20.09
N HIS A 306 -6.57 -11.07 20.46
CA HIS A 306 -5.13 -11.08 20.75
C HIS A 306 -4.84 -10.43 22.12
N PRO A 307 -4.85 -11.22 23.21
CA PRO A 307 -4.58 -10.70 24.56
C PRO A 307 -3.17 -10.11 24.73
N GLU A 308 -2.23 -10.48 23.87
CA GLU A 308 -0.84 -9.98 23.88
C GLU A 308 -0.78 -8.47 23.61
N LEU A 309 -1.71 -7.93 22.81
CA LEU A 309 -1.78 -6.51 22.45
C LEU A 309 -2.55 -5.67 23.46
N ALA A 310 -3.04 -6.28 24.55
CA ALA A 310 -3.86 -5.60 25.54
C ALA A 310 -3.11 -4.43 26.20
N GLU A 311 -1.80 -4.56 26.47
CA GLU A 311 -1.00 -3.48 27.06
C GLU A 311 -0.99 -2.23 26.15
N ASP A 312 -0.72 -2.42 24.86
CA ASP A 312 -0.63 -1.34 23.87
C ASP A 312 -1.96 -0.63 23.60
N ILE A 313 -3.09 -1.28 23.87
CA ILE A 313 -4.42 -0.71 23.69
C ILE A 313 -4.90 -0.01 24.96
N PHE A 314 -4.86 -0.71 26.09
CA PHE A 314 -5.47 -0.24 27.33
C PHE A 314 -4.66 0.87 28.01
N LEU A 315 -3.34 0.95 27.78
CA LEU A 315 -2.51 1.99 28.39
C LEU A 315 -2.76 3.38 27.76
N PRO A 316 -2.74 3.56 26.42
CA PRO A 316 -3.19 4.81 25.80
C PRO A 316 -4.65 5.15 26.13
N TRP A 317 -5.54 4.15 26.19
CA TRP A 317 -6.93 4.37 26.59
C TRP A 317 -7.05 4.88 28.03
N GLY A 318 -6.30 4.31 28.97
CA GLY A 318 -6.23 4.77 30.35
C GLY A 318 -5.75 6.22 30.46
N ASN A 319 -4.72 6.60 29.69
CA ASN A 319 -4.23 7.98 29.63
C ASN A 319 -5.27 8.95 29.08
N TRP A 320 -6.01 8.53 28.04
CA TRP A 320 -7.12 9.30 27.48
C TRP A 320 -8.26 9.45 28.51
N LEU A 321 -8.59 8.41 29.27
CA LEU A 321 -9.61 8.47 30.33
C LEU A 321 -9.20 9.39 31.48
N MET A 322 -7.94 9.35 31.90
CA MET A 322 -7.42 10.28 32.93
C MET A 322 -7.53 11.73 32.48
N SER A 323 -7.27 12.01 31.20
CA SER A 323 -7.40 13.36 30.63
C SER A 323 -8.86 13.85 30.58
N ASN A 324 -9.82 12.93 30.68
CA ASN A 324 -11.26 13.22 30.72
C ASN A 324 -11.86 13.06 32.13
N ASP A 325 -11.05 13.09 33.19
CA ASP A 325 -11.44 12.95 34.60
C ASP A 325 -12.15 11.62 34.96
N ARG A 326 -12.07 10.61 34.09
CA ARG A 326 -12.69 9.29 34.30
C ARG A 326 -11.72 8.32 34.97
N TYR A 327 -11.29 8.67 36.18
CA TYR A 327 -10.22 7.95 36.87
C TYR A 327 -10.56 6.50 37.27
N GLU A 328 -11.83 6.20 37.60
CA GLU A 328 -12.22 4.84 37.95
C GLU A 328 -12.09 3.88 36.77
N GLU A 329 -12.53 4.32 35.59
CA GLU A 329 -12.39 3.55 34.35
C GLU A 329 -10.93 3.47 33.91
N ALA A 330 -10.15 4.53 34.15
CA ALA A 330 -8.72 4.54 33.85
C ALA A 330 -7.95 3.54 34.73
N TYR A 331 -8.36 3.37 35.99
CA TYR A 331 -7.87 2.30 36.85
C TYR A 331 -8.22 0.92 36.27
N GLU A 332 -9.46 0.68 35.88
CA GLU A 332 -9.86 -0.59 35.27
C GLU A 332 -9.12 -0.89 33.96
N ALA A 333 -8.79 0.15 33.18
CA ALA A 333 -7.95 0.05 32.01
C ALA A 333 -6.54 -0.46 32.36
N SER A 334 -5.91 0.13 33.38
CA SER A 334 -4.55 -0.24 33.79
C SER A 334 -4.45 -1.68 34.32
N GLU A 335 -5.50 -2.16 34.98
CA GLU A 335 -5.62 -3.57 35.39
C GLU A 335 -5.75 -4.50 34.16
N LYS A 336 -6.57 -4.13 33.17
CA LYS A 336 -6.71 -4.89 31.91
C LYS A 336 -5.42 -4.89 31.09
N ALA A 337 -4.60 -3.84 31.19
CA ALA A 337 -3.28 -3.77 30.59
C ALA A 337 -2.23 -4.66 31.29
N GLY A 338 -2.56 -5.28 32.44
CA GLY A 338 -1.60 -6.04 33.25
C GLY A 338 -0.60 -5.16 34.01
N ARG A 339 -0.72 -3.83 33.94
CA ARG A 339 0.18 -2.87 34.60
C ARG A 339 -0.26 -2.58 36.02
N SER A 340 -0.10 -3.59 36.88
CA SER A 340 -0.50 -3.52 38.29
C SER A 340 0.19 -2.40 39.07
N ASP A 341 1.40 -2.01 38.68
CA ASP A 341 2.15 -0.92 39.33
C ASP A 341 1.41 0.41 39.17
N LEU A 342 1.06 0.77 37.93
CA LEU A 342 0.29 1.97 37.59
C LEU A 342 -1.08 1.94 38.27
N SER A 343 -1.78 0.81 38.19
CA SER A 343 -3.05 0.59 38.87
C SER A 343 -2.97 0.88 40.38
N SER A 344 -1.93 0.37 41.05
CA SER A 344 -1.75 0.55 42.49
C SER A 344 -1.40 1.99 42.89
N GLU A 345 -0.67 2.70 42.02
CA GLU A 345 -0.37 4.11 42.19
C GLU A 345 -1.62 4.98 41.96
N MET A 346 -2.43 4.67 40.96
CA MET A 346 -3.73 5.34 40.73
C MET A 346 -4.69 5.13 41.89
N LEU A 347 -4.79 3.91 42.45
CA LEU A 347 -5.59 3.65 43.65
C LEU A 347 -5.09 4.44 44.87
N ARG A 348 -3.78 4.57 45.02
CA ARG A 348 -3.19 5.37 46.10
C ARG A 348 -3.59 6.84 45.95
N GLN A 349 -3.46 7.41 44.76
CA GLN A 349 -3.86 8.80 44.48
C GLN A 349 -5.36 9.01 44.72
N LEU A 350 -6.22 8.14 44.19
CA LEU A 350 -7.67 8.23 44.40
C LEU A 350 -8.05 8.13 45.88
N MET A 351 -7.39 7.25 46.63
CA MET A 351 -7.57 7.12 48.08
C MET A 351 -7.16 8.41 48.81
N ASP A 352 -6.00 8.97 48.48
CA ASP A 352 -5.47 10.18 49.13
C ASP A 352 -6.36 11.40 48.83
N LEU A 353 -6.75 11.60 47.57
CA LEU A 353 -7.69 12.67 47.17
C LEU A 353 -9.06 12.50 47.86
N SER A 354 -9.59 11.28 47.94
CA SER A 354 -10.87 11.02 48.61
C SER A 354 -10.80 11.34 50.10
N ALA A 355 -9.68 11.05 50.74
CA ALA A 355 -9.45 11.38 52.15
C ALA A 355 -9.36 12.90 52.38
N GLU A 356 -8.70 13.64 51.47
CA GLU A 356 -8.65 15.11 51.50
C GLU A 356 -10.04 15.75 51.31
N GLN A 357 -10.86 15.19 50.41
CA GLN A 357 -12.25 15.62 50.18
C GLN A 357 -13.22 15.16 51.28
N LYS A 358 -12.74 14.48 52.33
CA LYS A 358 -13.53 13.88 53.42
C LYS A 358 -14.54 12.81 52.96
N LEU A 359 -14.35 12.24 51.77
CA LEU A 359 -15.15 11.13 51.25
C LEU A 359 -14.60 9.79 51.76
N PHE A 360 -14.59 9.61 53.08
CA PHE A 360 -13.92 8.48 53.74
C PHE A 360 -14.50 7.10 53.35
N LYS A 361 -15.78 7.01 52.97
CA LYS A 361 -16.35 5.77 52.44
C LYS A 361 -15.73 5.38 51.10
N GLN A 362 -15.47 6.35 50.22
CA GLN A 362 -14.78 6.10 48.95
C GLN A 362 -13.30 5.77 49.16
N ALA A 363 -12.63 6.51 50.07
CA ALA A 363 -11.25 6.21 50.46
C ALA A 363 -11.10 4.77 50.98
N ALA A 364 -12.07 4.29 51.79
CA ALA A 364 -12.11 2.91 52.25
C ALA A 364 -12.23 1.90 51.09
N ILE A 365 -13.12 2.16 50.13
CA ILE A 365 -13.28 1.30 48.95
C ILE A 365 -11.97 1.22 48.14
N TYR A 366 -11.30 2.35 47.90
CA TYR A 366 -10.03 2.36 47.16
C TYR A 366 -8.89 1.65 47.93
N ALA A 367 -8.81 1.86 49.25
CA ALA A 367 -7.86 1.14 50.10
C ALA A 367 -8.10 -0.39 50.09
N TRP A 368 -9.37 -0.82 50.10
CA TRP A 368 -9.72 -2.24 49.99
C TRP A 368 -9.36 -2.82 48.62
N LYS A 369 -9.64 -2.09 47.53
CA LYS A 369 -9.23 -2.48 46.18
C LYS A 369 -7.71 -2.64 46.09
N LYS A 370 -6.95 -1.72 46.70
CA LYS A 370 -5.48 -1.77 46.76
C LYS A 370 -4.98 -2.97 47.58
N ALA A 371 -5.63 -3.28 48.70
CA ALA A 371 -5.31 -4.46 49.50
C ALA A 371 -5.54 -5.76 48.74
N LYS A 372 -6.62 -5.82 47.96
CA LYS A 372 -6.97 -6.96 47.10
C LYS A 372 -5.94 -7.15 45.98
N SER A 373 -5.54 -6.09 45.29
CA SER A 373 -4.53 -6.19 44.22
C SER A 373 -3.15 -6.55 44.76
N ALA A 374 -2.75 -6.02 45.93
CA ALA A 374 -1.52 -6.43 46.62
C ALA A 374 -1.53 -7.92 47.00
N ALA A 375 -2.66 -8.43 47.51
CA ALA A 375 -2.80 -9.86 47.84
C ALA A 375 -2.66 -10.76 46.60
N LEU A 376 -3.24 -10.35 45.47
CA LEU A 376 -3.14 -11.08 44.20
C LEU A 376 -1.71 -11.12 43.66
N ARG A 377 -0.88 -10.12 43.97
CA ARG A 377 0.54 -10.06 43.61
C ARG A 377 1.46 -10.82 44.56
N GLY A 378 0.95 -11.30 45.69
CA GLY A 378 1.75 -11.95 46.74
C GLY A 378 2.42 -10.99 47.73
N ASP A 379 2.08 -9.70 47.70
CA ASP A 379 2.52 -8.71 48.69
C ASP A 379 1.60 -8.77 49.92
N VAL A 380 1.97 -9.63 50.87
CA VAL A 380 1.17 -9.89 52.08
C VAL A 380 1.17 -8.68 53.01
N ASP A 381 2.34 -8.05 53.21
CA ASP A 381 2.48 -6.93 54.16
C ASP A 381 1.76 -5.68 53.67
N GLY A 382 1.92 -5.32 52.38
CA GLY A 382 1.20 -4.19 51.78
C GLY A 382 -0.30 -4.42 51.70
N SER A 383 -0.74 -5.68 51.52
CA SER A 383 -2.15 -6.07 51.57
C SER A 383 -2.75 -5.88 52.96
N ILE A 384 -2.07 -6.34 54.01
CA ILE A 384 -2.52 -6.19 55.40
C ILE A 384 -2.60 -4.69 55.75
N GLN A 385 -1.57 -3.91 55.42
CA GLN A 385 -1.55 -2.48 55.71
C GLN A 385 -2.70 -1.74 55.02
N SER A 386 -2.92 -2.00 53.72
CA SER A 386 -4.00 -1.35 52.94
C SER A 386 -5.39 -1.79 53.43
N LYS A 387 -5.53 -3.04 53.90
CA LYS A 387 -6.77 -3.55 54.49
C LYS A 387 -7.09 -2.83 55.80
N VAL A 388 -6.11 -2.71 56.68
CA VAL A 388 -6.27 -1.97 57.94
C VAL A 388 -6.61 -0.51 57.66
N GLN A 389 -5.98 0.11 56.65
CA GLN A 389 -6.30 1.47 56.22
C GLN A 389 -7.76 1.60 55.74
N SER A 390 -8.27 0.62 54.97
CA SER A 390 -9.69 0.55 54.58
C SER A 390 -10.62 0.51 55.80
N ASP A 391 -10.35 -0.38 56.75
CA ASP A 391 -11.20 -0.55 57.94
C ASP A 391 -11.22 0.73 58.80
N VAL A 392 -10.07 1.40 58.91
CA VAL A 392 -9.95 2.69 59.62
C VAL A 392 -10.74 3.79 58.91
N TYR A 393 -10.65 3.92 57.58
CA TYR A 393 -11.42 4.92 56.83
C TYR A 393 -12.93 4.68 56.93
N LEU A 394 -13.37 3.41 56.88
CA LEU A 394 -14.78 3.06 57.01
C LEU A 394 -15.32 3.44 58.39
N ALA A 395 -14.61 3.06 59.46
CA ALA A 395 -14.96 3.42 60.82
C ALA A 395 -14.92 4.95 61.03
N TYR A 396 -13.95 5.65 60.44
CA TYR A 396 -13.85 7.10 60.57
C TYR A 396 -14.98 7.83 59.84
N SER A 397 -15.54 7.25 58.77
CA SER A 397 -16.70 7.82 58.09
C SER A 397 -17.91 7.95 59.01
N ASP A 398 -18.12 6.98 59.92
CA ASP A 398 -19.19 7.03 60.92
C ASP A 398 -18.92 8.16 61.93
N VAL A 399 -17.66 8.36 62.33
CA VAL A 399 -17.25 9.44 63.24
C VAL A 399 -17.47 10.82 62.61
N VAL A 400 -17.06 11.01 61.35
CA VAL A 400 -17.24 12.29 60.65
C VAL A 400 -18.72 12.57 60.40
N SER A 401 -19.53 11.55 60.09
CA SER A 401 -20.98 11.70 59.97
C SER A 401 -21.64 12.14 61.28
N HIS A 402 -21.08 11.77 62.44
CA HIS A 402 -21.56 12.23 63.76
C HIS A 402 -21.23 13.71 64.01
N ILE A 403 -20.09 14.20 63.53
CA ILE A 403 -19.60 15.57 63.77
C ILE A 403 -20.22 16.56 62.79
N GLU A 404 -20.16 16.24 61.49
CA GLU A 404 -20.52 17.17 60.40
C GLU A 404 -21.94 16.93 59.88
N GLY A 405 -22.54 15.79 60.20
CA GLY A 405 -23.88 15.45 59.73
C GLY A 405 -24.96 16.36 60.35
N PRO A 406 -25.94 16.85 59.57
CA PRO A 406 -27.04 17.67 60.10
C PRO A 406 -27.94 16.88 61.07
N LEU A 407 -27.95 15.55 60.95
CA LEU A 407 -28.62 14.62 61.85
C LEU A 407 -27.71 13.42 62.11
N VAL A 408 -27.57 13.04 63.38
CA VAL A 408 -26.89 11.80 63.76
C VAL A 408 -27.82 10.63 63.46
N LEU A 409 -27.64 9.99 62.31
CA LEU A 409 -28.41 8.81 61.89
C LEU A 409 -27.78 7.49 62.36
N THR A 410 -26.51 7.52 62.75
CA THR A 410 -25.79 6.34 63.25
C THR A 410 -26.11 6.08 64.72
N PRO A 411 -26.38 4.82 65.11
CA PRO A 411 -26.52 4.46 66.52
C PRO A 411 -25.29 4.88 67.33
N LEU A 412 -25.52 5.38 68.55
CA LEU A 412 -24.44 5.82 69.43
C LEU A 412 -23.48 4.68 69.78
N GLU A 413 -23.99 3.45 69.91
CA GLU A 413 -23.18 2.26 70.16
C GLU A 413 -22.22 1.97 68.99
N GLN A 414 -22.73 2.03 67.74
CA GLN A 414 -21.90 1.85 66.55
C GLN A 414 -20.81 2.92 66.47
N THR A 415 -21.16 4.17 66.76
CA THR A 415 -20.19 5.28 66.77
C THR A 415 -19.14 5.11 67.88
N LEU A 416 -19.54 4.63 69.07
CA LEU A 416 -18.63 4.31 70.17
C LEU A 416 -17.67 3.18 69.75
N HIS A 417 -18.18 2.09 69.17
CA HIS A 417 -17.38 0.96 68.71
C HIS A 417 -16.39 1.38 67.62
N ALA A 418 -16.82 2.21 66.66
CA ALA A 418 -15.95 2.76 65.63
C ALA A 418 -14.81 3.60 66.24
N CYS A 419 -15.11 4.46 67.21
CA CYS A 419 -14.09 5.26 67.89
C CYS A 419 -13.09 4.40 68.67
N VAL A 420 -13.58 3.41 69.43
CA VAL A 420 -12.72 2.47 70.19
C VAL A 420 -11.81 1.70 69.23
N PHE A 421 -12.37 1.20 68.12
CA PHE A 421 -11.61 0.50 67.09
C PHE A 421 -10.48 1.36 66.54
N ILE A 422 -10.75 2.60 66.12
CA ILE A 422 -9.74 3.51 65.60
C ILE A 422 -8.67 3.82 66.65
N THR A 423 -9.04 4.03 67.92
CA THR A 423 -8.04 4.29 68.98
C THR A 423 -7.13 3.10 69.26
N ASN A 424 -7.66 1.87 69.19
CA ASN A 424 -6.87 0.66 69.33
C ASN A 424 -5.94 0.49 68.12
N MET A 425 -6.45 0.69 66.90
CA MET A 425 -5.65 0.63 65.68
C MET A 425 -4.54 1.69 65.63
N ALA A 426 -4.82 2.92 66.05
CA ALA A 426 -3.81 3.98 66.16
C ALA A 426 -2.67 3.61 67.13
N SER A 427 -2.96 2.79 68.15
CA SER A 427 -1.95 2.31 69.10
C SER A 427 -1.09 1.18 68.52
N GLN A 428 -1.59 0.45 67.52
CA GLN A 428 -0.88 -0.63 66.84
C GLN A 428 -0.05 -0.14 65.64
N ILE A 429 -0.55 0.83 64.89
CA ILE A 429 0.03 1.29 63.60
C ILE A 429 0.97 2.50 63.80
N GLY A 430 0.84 3.22 64.91
CA GLY A 430 1.65 4.40 65.22
C GLY A 430 1.16 5.67 64.50
N GLU A 431 1.12 5.64 63.16
CA GLU A 431 0.63 6.74 62.33
C GLU A 431 -0.79 6.47 61.79
N LEU A 432 -1.65 7.48 61.89
CA LEU A 432 -3.01 7.41 61.37
C LEU A 432 -3.03 7.71 59.86
N PRO A 433 -3.93 7.06 59.08
CA PRO A 433 -4.10 7.36 57.66
C PRO A 433 -4.40 8.84 57.37
N LEU A 434 -4.01 9.29 56.18
CA LEU A 434 -4.20 10.68 55.72
C LEU A 434 -5.64 11.16 55.95
N GLY A 435 -5.82 12.37 56.47
CA GLY A 435 -7.14 12.96 56.75
C GLY A 435 -7.81 12.49 58.06
N VAL A 436 -7.36 11.41 58.70
CA VAL A 436 -7.94 10.92 59.96
C VAL A 436 -7.40 11.69 61.17
N LYS A 437 -8.21 12.58 61.73
CA LYS A 437 -7.82 13.40 62.90
C LYS A 437 -8.08 12.69 64.22
N ARG A 438 -7.02 12.40 64.99
CA ARG A 438 -7.11 11.80 66.33
C ARG A 438 -7.96 12.61 67.31
N SER A 439 -7.91 13.94 67.23
CA SER A 439 -8.71 14.84 68.07
C SER A 439 -10.21 14.63 67.88
N ASN A 440 -10.67 14.50 66.63
CA ASN A 440 -12.06 14.25 66.29
C ASN A 440 -12.55 12.91 66.86
N VAL A 441 -11.74 11.86 66.75
CA VAL A 441 -12.07 10.53 67.29
C VAL A 441 -12.21 10.58 68.81
N LEU A 442 -11.26 11.20 69.51
CA LEU A 442 -11.31 11.31 70.97
C LEU A 442 -12.46 12.18 71.47
N PHE A 443 -12.79 13.25 70.74
CA PHE A 443 -13.93 14.11 71.04
C PHE A 443 -15.25 13.33 70.97
N VAL A 444 -15.52 12.66 69.83
CA VAL A 444 -16.75 11.86 69.65
C VAL A 444 -16.79 10.69 70.62
N LEU A 445 -15.67 10.05 70.91
CA LEU A 445 -15.58 8.98 71.90
C LEU A 445 -15.99 9.46 73.30
N ALA A 446 -15.51 10.62 73.73
CA ALA A 446 -15.87 11.18 75.03
C ALA A 446 -17.35 11.59 75.09
N GLU A 447 -17.86 12.21 74.03
CA GLU A 447 -19.25 12.64 73.93
C GLU A 447 -20.22 11.44 73.94
N THR A 448 -19.97 10.44 73.10
CA THR A 448 -20.79 9.22 73.02
C THR A 448 -20.70 8.40 74.31
N ALA A 449 -19.51 8.29 74.93
CA ALA A 449 -19.35 7.61 76.22
C ALA A 449 -20.12 8.32 77.35
N MET A 450 -20.21 9.65 77.35
CA MET A 450 -21.04 10.40 78.30
C MET A 450 -22.53 10.16 78.08
N LYS A 451 -22.99 10.19 76.82
CA LYS A 451 -24.40 9.93 76.45
C LYS A 451 -24.82 8.49 76.81
N LEU A 452 -23.91 7.53 76.69
CA LEU A 452 -24.12 6.12 77.06
C LEU A 452 -23.81 5.82 78.55
N GLN A 453 -23.60 6.84 79.38
CA GLN A 453 -23.30 6.72 80.82
C GLN A 453 -22.05 5.85 81.16
N CYS A 454 -21.12 5.69 80.22
CA CYS A 454 -19.86 4.96 80.38
C CYS A 454 -18.77 5.84 81.03
N PHE A 455 -19.03 6.37 82.23
CA PHE A 455 -18.22 7.44 82.85
C PHE A 455 -16.76 7.07 83.14
N LYS A 456 -16.45 5.79 83.36
CA LYS A 456 -15.06 5.33 83.59
C LYS A 456 -14.19 5.53 82.35
N LEU A 457 -14.74 5.20 81.18
CA LEU A 457 -14.07 5.34 79.89
C LEU A 457 -13.92 6.82 79.52
N ALA A 458 -14.97 7.62 79.71
CA ALA A 458 -14.93 9.07 79.50
C ALA A 458 -13.85 9.76 80.36
N ARG A 459 -13.74 9.42 81.65
CA ARG A 459 -12.70 9.98 82.54
C ARG A 459 -11.29 9.57 82.12
N GLY A 460 -11.08 8.30 81.77
CA GLY A 460 -9.78 7.80 81.31
C GLY A 460 -9.23 8.57 80.10
N LEU A 461 -10.11 8.94 79.17
CA LEU A 461 -9.75 9.71 77.96
C LEU A 461 -9.42 11.18 78.26
N THR A 462 -10.10 11.79 79.25
CA THR A 462 -9.78 13.17 79.65
C THR A 462 -8.45 13.29 80.40
N HIS A 463 -8.02 12.22 81.07
CA HIS A 463 -6.73 12.15 81.76
C HIS A 463 -5.57 11.82 80.83
N SER A 464 -5.81 11.12 79.71
CA SER A 464 -4.79 10.80 78.70
C SER A 464 -4.50 11.94 77.72
N ARG A 465 -4.68 13.22 78.13
CA ARG A 465 -4.26 14.41 77.38
C ARG A 465 -2.74 14.36 77.13
N VAL A 466 -2.35 13.66 76.07
CA VAL A 466 -1.13 13.88 75.31
C VAL A 466 -1.15 15.36 74.90
N PRO A 467 -0.05 16.11 75.08
CA PRO A 467 -0.01 17.53 74.78
C PRO A 467 -0.43 17.76 73.33
N LEU A 468 -1.39 18.67 73.13
CA LEU A 468 -1.71 19.25 71.84
C LEU A 468 -0.44 19.93 71.32
N SER A 469 0.36 19.25 70.51
CA SER A 469 1.40 19.93 69.73
C SER A 469 0.70 20.75 68.64
N PRO A 470 1.00 22.06 68.52
CA PRO A 470 0.51 22.85 67.41
C PRO A 470 1.36 22.53 66.17
N SER A 471 0.72 22.01 65.12
CA SER A 471 1.23 22.04 63.76
C SER A 471 0.09 22.41 62.82
#